data_AF-A0A6N2BPJ6-F1
#
_entry.id   AF-A0A6N2BPJ6-F1
#
_cell.length_a   1.000
_cell.length_b   1.000
_cell.length_c   1.000
_cell.angle_alpha   90.00
_cell.angle_beta   90.00
_cell.angle_gamma   90.00
#
_symmetry.space_group_name_H-M   'P 1'
#
loop_
_entity.id
_entity.type
_entity.pdbx_description
1 polymer ?
#
loop_
_entity_poly.entity_id
_entity_poly.type
_entity_poly.pdbx_seq_one_letter_code
_entity_poly.pdbx_strand_id
1 'polypeptide(L)'
;METPSQICDFHSRNSSLLVEIETLRCSNQNLQSELTQKDELLHQIQLQKDDDVLKQYIDLLEVFKEVLKERDALLLAIERLEDDFSRRGMEFYEETERIRIELEVTRKKAEELLDEKKEQSEVCSRNLEIVQSAKHGLLRLVENLDLGLPKSRNSELKNEEKGENTKLLNEKSAVFSVVLDLVNLVEEKWREYNEMRKKEKRELESSVASLEEENRDIGSLLKIALVEKEVAEKSLNRLRGNTEQKKAAILQIAERGLQKVGFGLGFGFMMGSTATIETFSDNLASDISVKKDNNECQTEAVTLHQSDKKSQKLAENIIYIKELEDKKMMLTQKVEELMIENKESEEEIYRWREACEMEVETGKKAINEHKELVNILKQELEKTRTALHISNCKLQLKDEIEAAAIAAREAAERSLHLADSRATELRKQIEELTRQLEAAEKKGRINRRKPRHVCWPMRALKFCPATNTIGIRNVTQMLPEMHAF
;
A
#
# COMPACT_ATOMS: atom_id res chain seq x y z
N MET A 1 -30.76 148.79 5.12
CA MET A 1 -31.76 148.79 4.04
C MET A 1 -31.10 148.13 2.85
N GLU A 2 -31.43 146.86 2.59
CA GLU A 2 -30.94 146.14 1.41
C GLU A 2 -31.65 146.67 0.16
N THR A 3 -30.93 146.78 -0.96
CA THR A 3 -31.48 147.32 -2.22
C THR A 3 -32.30 146.27 -2.96
N PRO A 4 -33.32 146.65 -3.76
CA PRO A 4 -34.19 145.71 -4.48
C PRO A 4 -33.47 144.68 -5.37
N SER A 5 -32.26 145.01 -5.85
CA SER A 5 -31.43 144.12 -6.67
C SER A 5 -30.84 142.95 -5.87
N GLN A 6 -30.46 143.16 -4.61
CA GLN A 6 -29.90 142.11 -3.75
C GLN A 6 -30.97 141.08 -3.39
N ILE A 7 -32.21 141.52 -3.17
CA ILE A 7 -33.35 140.66 -2.84
C ILE A 7 -33.69 139.72 -4.02
N CYS A 8 -33.62 140.19 -5.26
CA CYS A 8 -33.82 139.35 -6.45
C CYS A 8 -32.74 138.28 -6.63
N ASP A 9 -31.47 138.63 -6.42
CA ASP A 9 -30.35 137.67 -6.53
C ASP A 9 -30.41 136.59 -5.43
N PHE A 10 -30.79 136.96 -4.21
CA PHE A 10 -31.06 136.01 -3.13
C PHE A 10 -32.22 135.08 -3.47
N HIS A 11 -33.28 135.59 -4.09
CA HIS A 11 -34.44 134.76 -4.47
C HIS A 11 -34.12 133.76 -5.59
N SER A 12 -33.32 134.18 -6.58
CA SER A 12 -32.86 133.30 -7.66
C SER A 12 -31.94 132.19 -7.12
N ARG A 13 -31.01 132.52 -6.22
CA ARG A 13 -30.10 131.55 -5.58
C ARG A 13 -30.86 130.57 -4.68
N ASN A 14 -31.85 131.04 -3.94
CA ASN A 14 -32.73 130.17 -3.14
C ASN A 14 -33.58 129.24 -4.01
N SER A 15 -34.07 129.71 -5.16
CA SER A 15 -34.79 128.86 -6.12
C SER A 15 -33.89 127.77 -6.72
N SER A 16 -32.65 128.11 -7.09
CA SER A 16 -31.66 127.14 -7.57
C SER A 16 -31.29 126.09 -6.52
N LEU A 17 -31.10 126.51 -5.26
CA LEU A 17 -30.82 125.61 -4.15
C LEU A 17 -32.00 124.69 -3.85
N LEU A 18 -33.24 125.18 -3.97
CA LEU A 18 -34.44 124.36 -3.82
C LEU A 18 -34.51 123.26 -4.88
N VAL A 19 -34.21 123.59 -6.14
CA VAL A 19 -34.16 122.60 -7.23
C VAL A 19 -33.07 121.55 -6.94
N GLU A 20 -31.89 121.96 -6.48
CA GLU A 20 -30.80 121.04 -6.12
C GLU A 20 -31.16 120.14 -4.93
N ILE A 21 -31.82 120.69 -3.91
CA ILE A 21 -32.31 119.89 -2.77
C ILE A 21 -33.38 118.90 -3.23
N GLU A 22 -34.26 119.27 -4.16
CA GLU A 22 -35.30 118.39 -4.68
C GLU A 22 -34.70 117.29 -5.57
N THR A 23 -33.71 117.58 -6.41
CA THR A 23 -33.01 116.56 -7.22
C THR A 23 -32.22 115.60 -6.34
N LEU A 24 -31.54 116.09 -5.29
CA LEU A 24 -30.87 115.25 -4.31
C LEU A 24 -31.87 114.39 -3.52
N ARG A 25 -33.04 114.93 -3.18
CA ARG A 25 -34.11 114.17 -2.53
C ARG A 25 -34.63 113.04 -3.41
N CYS A 26 -34.91 113.32 -4.69
CA CYS A 26 -35.32 112.29 -5.65
C CYS A 26 -34.21 111.25 -5.86
N SER A 27 -32.95 111.67 -5.95
CA SER A 27 -31.82 110.74 -6.06
C SER A 27 -31.67 109.85 -4.83
N ASN A 28 -31.83 110.41 -3.62
CA ASN A 28 -31.80 109.64 -2.38
C ASN A 28 -32.97 108.66 -2.29
N GLN A 29 -34.18 109.07 -2.67
CA GLN A 29 -35.34 108.17 -2.76
C GLN A 29 -35.10 107.02 -3.76
N ASN A 30 -34.50 107.30 -4.91
CA ASN A 30 -34.13 106.27 -5.88
C ASN A 30 -33.08 105.30 -5.33
N LEU A 31 -32.05 105.81 -4.65
CA LEU A 31 -31.02 104.97 -4.01
C LEU A 31 -31.59 104.14 -2.87
N GLN A 32 -32.53 104.68 -2.08
CA GLN A 32 -33.25 103.93 -1.06
C GLN A 32 -34.08 102.80 -1.68
N SER A 33 -34.79 103.07 -2.77
CA SER A 33 -35.53 102.04 -3.52
C SER A 33 -34.59 100.95 -4.05
N GLU A 34 -33.47 101.33 -4.67
CA GLU A 34 -32.47 100.39 -5.18
C GLU A 34 -31.84 99.55 -4.06
N LEU A 35 -31.56 100.17 -2.91
CA LEU A 35 -31.05 99.47 -1.73
C LEU A 35 -32.05 98.43 -1.23
N THR A 36 -33.33 98.81 -1.08
CA THR A 36 -34.38 97.86 -0.65
C THR A 36 -34.54 96.70 -1.63
N GLN A 37 -34.44 96.95 -2.93
CA GLN A 37 -34.51 95.90 -3.95
C GLN A 37 -33.32 94.93 -3.85
N LYS A 38 -32.10 95.45 -3.60
CA LYS A 38 -30.90 94.62 -3.42
C LYS A 38 -30.98 93.80 -2.14
N ASP A 39 -31.48 94.36 -1.06
CA ASP A 39 -31.69 93.64 0.21
C ASP A 39 -32.69 92.49 0.03
N GLU A 40 -33.77 92.71 -0.73
CA GLU A 40 -34.77 91.68 -1.01
C GLU A 40 -34.21 90.56 -1.92
N LEU A 41 -33.41 90.90 -2.93
CA LEU A 41 -32.70 89.90 -3.74
C LEU A 41 -31.69 89.08 -2.93
N LEU A 42 -30.95 89.72 -2.01
CA LEU A 42 -30.01 89.03 -1.13
C LEU A 42 -30.74 88.04 -0.22
N HIS A 43 -31.89 88.43 0.33
CA HIS A 43 -32.75 87.54 1.11
C HIS A 43 -33.25 86.34 0.28
N GLN A 44 -33.68 86.55 -0.96
CA GLN A 44 -34.11 85.44 -1.84
C GLN A 44 -32.96 84.47 -2.14
N ILE A 45 -31.77 84.99 -2.46
CA ILE A 45 -30.58 84.16 -2.71
C ILE A 45 -30.21 83.35 -1.45
N GLN A 46 -30.30 83.96 -0.27
CA GLN A 46 -29.99 83.28 0.98
C GLN A 46 -31.00 82.17 1.26
N LEU A 47 -32.31 82.44 1.10
CA LEU A 47 -33.36 81.44 1.29
C LEU A 47 -33.20 80.26 0.33
N GLN A 48 -32.93 80.53 -0.95
CA GLN A 48 -32.72 79.47 -1.94
C GLN A 48 -31.48 78.62 -1.61
N LYS A 49 -30.39 79.23 -1.18
CA LYS A 49 -29.19 78.50 -0.74
C LYS A 49 -29.49 77.60 0.47
N ASP A 50 -30.23 78.10 1.43
CA ASP A 50 -30.58 77.33 2.64
C ASP A 50 -31.50 76.15 2.28
N ASP A 51 -32.47 76.34 1.37
CA ASP A 51 -33.33 75.26 0.85
C ASP A 51 -32.54 74.20 0.06
N ASP A 52 -31.59 74.61 -0.80
CA ASP A 52 -30.74 73.70 -1.57
C ASP A 52 -29.84 72.86 -0.65
N VAL A 53 -29.28 73.46 0.40
CA VAL A 53 -28.48 72.75 1.41
C VAL A 53 -29.32 71.75 2.20
N LEU A 54 -30.54 72.13 2.59
CA LEU A 54 -31.47 71.21 3.27
C LEU A 54 -31.82 70.02 2.39
N LYS A 55 -32.05 70.23 1.09
CA LYS A 55 -32.33 69.15 0.14
C LYS A 55 -31.14 68.18 0.03
N GLN A 56 -29.92 68.71 -0.12
CA GLN A 56 -28.71 67.87 -0.14
C GLN A 56 -28.53 67.06 1.14
N TYR A 57 -28.85 67.64 2.29
CA TYR A 57 -28.77 66.93 3.58
C TYR A 57 -29.80 65.79 3.66
N ILE A 58 -31.02 66.00 3.15
CA ILE A 58 -32.07 64.96 3.09
C ILE A 58 -31.64 63.83 2.16
N ASP A 59 -31.18 64.15 0.94
CA ASP A 59 -30.72 63.16 -0.03
C ASP A 59 -29.56 62.33 0.54
N LEU A 60 -28.61 62.98 1.22
CA LEU A 60 -27.51 62.32 1.90
C LEU A 60 -27.98 61.39 3.03
N LEU A 61 -28.97 61.81 3.83
CA LEU A 61 -29.55 60.97 4.88
C LEU A 61 -30.25 59.74 4.31
N GLU A 62 -30.88 59.84 3.14
CA GLU A 62 -31.52 58.70 2.47
C GLU A 62 -30.48 57.68 2.01
N VAL A 63 -29.40 58.14 1.36
CA VAL A 63 -28.26 57.29 0.99
C VAL A 63 -27.63 56.63 2.22
N PHE A 64 -27.44 57.35 3.32
CA PHE A 64 -26.93 56.77 4.57
C PHE A 64 -27.83 55.65 5.11
N LYS A 65 -29.16 55.80 5.03
CA LYS A 65 -30.09 54.74 5.45
C LYS A 65 -29.99 53.50 4.56
N GLU A 66 -29.79 53.66 3.26
CA GLU A 66 -29.60 52.54 2.34
C GLU A 66 -28.29 51.80 2.66
N VAL A 67 -27.19 52.53 2.83
CA VAL A 67 -25.89 51.94 3.21
C VAL A 67 -25.98 51.21 4.55
N LEU A 68 -26.74 51.72 5.52
CA LEU A 68 -26.96 51.01 6.79
C LEU A 68 -27.73 49.70 6.61
N LYS A 69 -28.75 49.67 5.74
CA LYS A 69 -29.48 48.43 5.43
C LYS A 69 -28.57 47.40 4.75
N GLU A 70 -27.73 47.84 3.81
CA GLU A 70 -26.75 46.98 3.14
C GLU A 70 -25.73 46.43 4.14
N ARG A 71 -25.20 47.28 5.04
CA ARG A 71 -24.31 46.86 6.12
C ARG A 71 -24.95 45.77 6.98
N ASP A 72 -26.20 45.97 7.39
CA ASP A 72 -26.90 45.01 8.26
C ASP A 72 -27.16 43.68 7.53
N ALA A 73 -27.48 43.73 6.24
CA ALA A 73 -27.61 42.55 5.40
C ALA A 73 -26.27 41.79 5.24
N LEU A 74 -25.16 42.52 5.09
CA LEU A 74 -23.82 41.92 5.02
C LEU A 74 -23.40 41.31 6.35
N LEU A 75 -23.70 41.94 7.48
CA LEU A 75 -23.43 41.37 8.81
C LEU A 75 -24.17 40.05 9.01
N LEU A 76 -25.44 39.98 8.64
CA LEU A 76 -26.22 38.73 8.66
C LEU A 76 -25.65 37.67 7.71
N ALA A 77 -25.14 38.07 6.55
CA ALA A 77 -24.51 37.14 5.61
C ALA A 77 -23.19 36.57 6.15
N ILE A 78 -22.39 37.40 6.84
CA ILE A 78 -21.14 36.98 7.51
C ILE A 78 -21.46 35.99 8.62
N GLU A 79 -22.41 36.30 9.50
CA GLU A 79 -22.81 35.41 10.61
C GLU A 79 -23.23 34.02 10.09
N ARG A 80 -24.04 33.97 9.03
CA ARG A 80 -24.43 32.70 8.40
C ARG A 80 -23.24 31.91 7.84
N LEU A 81 -22.27 32.61 7.24
CA LEU A 81 -21.08 31.97 6.73
C LEU A 81 -20.21 31.42 7.87
N GLU A 82 -20.05 32.17 8.96
CA GLU A 82 -19.33 31.72 10.16
C GLU A 82 -19.97 30.47 10.77
N ASP A 83 -21.30 30.42 10.85
CA ASP A 83 -22.06 29.24 11.28
C ASP A 83 -21.85 28.04 10.34
N ASP A 84 -21.91 28.27 9.03
CA ASP A 84 -21.68 27.23 8.01
C ASP A 84 -20.24 26.71 8.02
N PHE A 85 -19.24 27.57 8.28
CA PHE A 85 -17.86 27.17 8.46
C PHE A 85 -17.67 26.38 9.75
N SER A 86 -18.31 26.81 10.84
CA SER A 86 -18.25 26.10 12.13
C SER A 86 -18.87 24.70 12.03
N ARG A 87 -20.03 24.58 11.37
CA ARG A 87 -20.68 23.28 11.13
C ARG A 87 -19.82 22.35 10.28
N ARG A 88 -19.30 22.85 9.14
CA ARG A 88 -18.38 22.07 8.30
C ARG A 88 -17.13 21.66 9.05
N GLY A 89 -16.55 22.56 9.86
CA GLY A 89 -15.38 22.26 10.69
C GLY A 89 -15.63 21.10 11.65
N MET A 90 -16.81 21.04 12.28
CA MET A 90 -17.23 19.92 13.13
C MET A 90 -17.38 18.62 12.34
N GLU A 91 -18.07 18.65 11.20
CA GLU A 91 -18.24 17.47 10.32
C GLU A 91 -16.88 16.92 9.86
N PHE A 92 -15.95 17.78 9.45
CA PHE A 92 -14.59 17.40 9.09
C PHE A 92 -13.84 16.77 10.26
N TYR A 93 -13.99 17.30 11.47
CA TYR A 93 -13.36 16.74 12.66
C TYR A 93 -13.90 15.35 12.99
N GLU A 94 -15.23 15.18 12.98
CA GLU A 94 -15.88 13.88 13.23
C GLU A 94 -15.48 12.82 12.20
N GLU A 95 -15.43 13.18 10.92
CA GLU A 95 -15.00 12.27 9.86
C GLU A 95 -13.52 11.91 9.98
N THR A 96 -12.67 12.88 10.30
CA THR A 96 -11.24 12.64 10.52
C THR A 96 -11.01 11.69 11.70
N GLU A 97 -11.77 11.85 12.78
CA GLU A 97 -11.67 10.97 13.94
C GLU A 97 -12.21 9.57 13.65
N ARG A 98 -13.29 9.45 12.87
CA ARG A 98 -13.80 8.17 12.39
C ARG A 98 -12.75 7.42 11.57
N ILE A 99 -12.15 8.09 10.59
CA ILE A 99 -11.09 7.51 9.74
C ILE A 99 -9.89 7.11 10.60
N ARG A 100 -9.50 7.93 11.59
CA ARG A 100 -8.41 7.58 12.52
C ARG A 100 -8.72 6.27 13.28
N ILE A 101 -9.94 6.13 13.79
CA ILE A 101 -10.34 4.92 14.52
C ILE A 101 -10.34 3.69 13.59
N GLU A 102 -10.83 3.81 12.36
CA GLU A 102 -10.80 2.73 11.38
C GLU A 102 -9.37 2.33 10.97
N LEU A 103 -8.49 3.32 10.78
CA LEU A 103 -7.07 3.10 10.54
C LEU A 103 -6.40 2.38 11.72
N GLU A 104 -6.78 2.73 12.94
CA GLU A 104 -6.26 2.06 14.14
C GLU A 104 -6.71 0.60 14.24
N VAL A 105 -7.97 0.32 13.91
CA VAL A 105 -8.50 -1.06 13.87
C VAL A 105 -7.81 -1.88 12.78
N THR A 106 -7.67 -1.34 11.58
CA THR A 106 -7.01 -2.03 10.46
C THR A 106 -5.52 -2.27 10.73
N ARG A 107 -4.85 -1.31 11.38
CA ARG A 107 -3.46 -1.45 11.85
C ARG A 107 -3.31 -2.61 12.83
N LYS A 108 -4.18 -2.71 13.84
CA LYS A 108 -4.16 -3.83 14.80
C LYS A 108 -4.40 -5.17 14.13
N LYS A 109 -5.37 -5.25 13.22
CA LYS A 109 -5.62 -6.48 12.45
C LYS A 109 -4.41 -6.89 11.60
N ALA A 110 -3.69 -5.92 11.03
CA ALA A 110 -2.47 -6.20 10.28
C ALA A 110 -1.35 -6.71 11.19
N GLU A 111 -1.24 -6.18 12.41
CA GLU A 111 -0.29 -6.65 13.43
C GLU A 111 -0.60 -8.10 13.86
N GLU A 112 -1.86 -8.42 14.15
CA GLU A 112 -2.31 -9.78 14.45
C GLU A 112 -1.97 -10.78 13.33
N LEU A 113 -2.21 -10.41 12.07
CA LEU A 113 -1.86 -11.25 10.91
C LEU A 113 -0.35 -11.43 10.73
N LEU A 114 0.45 -10.41 11.08
CA LEU A 114 1.91 -10.53 11.06
C LEU A 114 2.42 -11.48 12.14
N ASP A 115 1.84 -11.41 13.34
CA ASP A 115 2.16 -12.34 14.43
C ASP A 115 1.76 -13.78 14.08
N GLU A 116 0.56 -13.99 13.51
CA GLU A 116 0.13 -15.32 13.04
C GLU A 116 1.08 -15.85 11.96
N LYS A 117 1.48 -15.01 10.99
CA LYS A 117 2.42 -15.39 9.93
C LYS A 117 3.80 -15.74 10.51
N LYS A 118 4.24 -15.03 11.55
CA LYS A 118 5.50 -15.32 12.24
C LYS A 118 5.43 -16.69 12.94
N GLU A 119 4.34 -16.98 13.65
CA GLU A 119 4.12 -18.29 14.28
C GLU A 119 4.09 -19.40 13.23
N GLN A 120 3.36 -19.21 12.12
CA GLN A 120 3.33 -20.16 11.00
C GLN A 120 4.71 -20.37 10.37
N SER A 121 5.53 -19.33 10.26
CA SER A 121 6.91 -19.41 9.78
C SER A 121 7.79 -20.25 10.72
N GLU A 122 7.67 -20.06 12.03
CA GLU A 122 8.40 -20.84 13.03
C GLU A 122 8.00 -22.33 12.99
N VAL A 123 6.70 -22.64 12.88
CA VAL A 123 6.21 -24.02 12.73
C VAL A 123 6.76 -24.64 11.44
N CYS A 124 6.74 -23.89 10.35
CA CYS A 124 7.29 -24.31 9.06
C CYS A 124 8.79 -24.64 9.13
N SER A 125 9.58 -23.84 9.84
CA SER A 125 11.02 -24.07 10.02
C SER A 125 11.28 -25.33 10.83
N ARG A 126 10.55 -25.52 11.95
CA ARG A 126 10.61 -26.76 12.75
C ARG A 126 10.26 -28.00 11.92
N ASN A 127 9.20 -27.93 11.11
CA ASN A 127 8.83 -29.03 10.21
C ASN A 127 9.92 -29.32 9.17
N LEU A 128 10.54 -28.28 8.59
CA LEU A 128 11.65 -28.46 7.64
C LEU A 128 12.84 -29.17 8.29
N GLU A 129 13.21 -28.85 9.54
CA GLU A 129 14.27 -29.54 10.29
C GLU A 129 13.94 -31.02 10.52
N ILE A 130 12.69 -31.35 10.85
CA ILE A 130 12.23 -32.73 11.02
C ILE A 130 12.35 -33.49 9.69
N VAL A 131 11.88 -32.91 8.59
CA VAL A 131 11.93 -33.54 7.26
C VAL A 131 13.37 -33.71 6.79
N GLN A 132 14.24 -32.72 7.03
CA GLN A 132 15.67 -32.85 6.77
C GLN A 132 16.28 -33.98 7.61
N SER A 133 15.91 -34.12 8.88
CA SER A 133 16.37 -35.23 9.72
C SER A 133 15.94 -36.59 9.17
N ALA A 134 14.69 -36.68 8.69
CA ALA A 134 14.17 -37.89 8.02
C ALA A 134 14.94 -38.19 6.72
N LYS A 135 15.22 -37.18 5.89
CA LYS A 135 16.07 -37.31 4.69
C LYS A 135 17.43 -37.94 5.02
N HIS A 136 18.13 -37.42 6.03
CA HIS A 136 19.43 -37.95 6.44
C HIS A 136 19.31 -39.38 7.00
N GLY A 137 18.24 -39.68 7.74
CA GLY A 137 17.96 -41.04 8.25
C GLY A 137 17.76 -42.06 7.12
N LEU A 138 16.98 -41.69 6.10
CA LEU A 138 16.74 -42.51 4.92
C LEU A 138 18.00 -42.68 4.08
N LEU A 139 18.80 -41.63 3.89
CA LEU A 139 20.09 -41.72 3.20
C LEU A 139 21.03 -42.73 3.89
N ARG A 140 21.11 -42.71 5.23
CA ARG A 140 21.89 -43.72 5.97
C ARG A 140 21.36 -45.14 5.77
N LEU A 141 20.04 -45.32 5.68
CA LEU A 141 19.45 -46.64 5.39
C LEU A 141 19.78 -47.11 3.98
N VAL A 142 19.70 -46.23 3.00
CA VAL A 142 20.07 -46.49 1.60
C VAL A 142 21.55 -46.88 1.50
N GLU A 143 22.44 -46.15 2.17
CA GLU A 143 23.88 -46.46 2.24
C GLU A 143 24.14 -47.82 2.92
N ASN A 144 23.49 -48.11 4.05
CA ASN A 144 23.67 -49.39 4.77
C ASN A 144 23.13 -50.61 4.01
N LEU A 145 22.14 -50.41 3.15
CA LEU A 145 21.55 -51.46 2.32
C LEU A 145 22.27 -51.62 0.96
N ASP A 146 23.38 -50.88 0.76
CA ASP A 146 24.17 -50.84 -0.48
C ASP A 146 23.31 -50.52 -1.72
N LEU A 147 22.26 -49.71 -1.49
CA LEU A 147 21.31 -49.28 -2.51
C LEU A 147 21.95 -48.12 -3.24
N GLY A 148 22.31 -48.31 -4.50
CA GLY A 148 22.90 -47.27 -5.34
C GLY A 148 22.15 -45.94 -5.18
N LEU A 149 22.87 -44.87 -4.85
CA LEU A 149 22.26 -43.57 -4.58
C LEU A 149 21.37 -43.13 -5.76
N PRO A 150 20.15 -42.62 -5.49
CA PRO A 150 19.37 -41.97 -6.52
C PRO A 150 20.21 -40.83 -7.12
N LYS A 151 20.28 -40.76 -8.45
CA LYS A 151 21.12 -39.84 -9.26
C LYS A 151 20.92 -38.34 -8.95
N SER A 152 19.96 -37.98 -8.11
CA SER A 152 19.72 -36.60 -7.66
C SER A 152 20.66 -36.24 -6.50
N ARG A 153 21.97 -36.25 -6.75
CA ARG A 153 22.92 -35.48 -5.93
C ARG A 153 23.25 -34.23 -6.73
N ASN A 154 22.94 -33.08 -6.14
CA ASN A 154 23.41 -31.74 -6.47
C ASN A 154 22.56 -30.94 -7.48
N SER A 155 21.46 -30.37 -7.00
CA SER A 155 21.20 -28.96 -7.25
C SER A 155 21.41 -28.20 -5.95
N GLU A 156 22.68 -28.02 -5.57
CA GLU A 156 23.03 -26.90 -4.70
C GLU A 156 22.57 -25.63 -5.43
N LEU A 157 21.51 -25.04 -4.89
CA LEU A 157 20.83 -23.86 -5.39
C LEU A 157 21.81 -22.68 -5.43
N LYS A 158 22.50 -22.51 -6.56
CA LYS A 158 22.93 -21.17 -7.01
C LYS A 158 21.68 -20.42 -7.47
N ASN A 159 20.94 -19.83 -6.54
CA ASN A 159 19.86 -18.92 -6.90
C ASN A 159 20.07 -17.56 -6.24
N GLU A 160 20.34 -16.61 -7.13
CA GLU A 160 20.39 -15.17 -6.92
C GLU A 160 19.23 -14.64 -6.08
N GLU A 161 19.48 -13.51 -5.42
CA GLU A 161 18.56 -12.75 -4.58
C GLU A 161 17.19 -12.51 -5.22
N LYS A 162 16.21 -13.32 -4.83
CA LYS A 162 14.79 -12.93 -4.76
C LYS A 162 14.25 -13.30 -3.38
N GLY A 163 13.30 -12.48 -2.89
CA GLY A 163 12.92 -12.36 -1.48
C GLY A 163 12.72 -13.65 -0.68
N GLU A 164 13.05 -13.59 0.60
CA GLU A 164 13.18 -14.72 1.54
C GLU A 164 12.00 -15.71 1.53
N ASN A 165 10.77 -15.24 1.31
CA ASN A 165 9.58 -16.10 1.34
C ASN A 165 9.48 -17.08 0.15
N THR A 166 9.95 -16.71 -1.04
CA THR A 166 9.90 -17.60 -2.21
C THR A 166 11.03 -18.63 -2.20
N LYS A 167 12.17 -18.30 -1.58
CA LYS A 167 13.28 -19.22 -1.38
C LYS A 167 12.91 -20.37 -0.43
N LEU A 168 12.28 -20.06 0.70
CA LEU A 168 11.88 -21.06 1.69
C LEU A 168 10.85 -22.07 1.14
N LEU A 169 9.90 -21.61 0.31
CA LEU A 169 8.90 -22.49 -0.31
C LEU A 169 9.51 -23.45 -1.34
N ASN A 170 10.43 -22.95 -2.16
CA ASN A 170 11.14 -23.78 -3.14
C ASN A 170 12.06 -24.81 -2.45
N GLU A 171 12.74 -24.42 -1.37
CA GLU A 171 13.55 -25.34 -0.56
C GLU A 171 12.72 -26.43 0.11
N LYS A 172 11.55 -26.08 0.68
CA LYS A 172 10.62 -27.07 1.25
C LYS A 172 10.18 -28.09 0.20
N SER A 173 9.71 -27.62 -0.96
CA SER A 173 9.25 -28.49 -2.05
C SER A 173 10.34 -29.46 -2.51
N ALA A 174 11.58 -28.98 -2.67
CA ALA A 174 12.72 -29.80 -3.07
C ALA A 174 13.14 -30.83 -2.00
N VAL A 175 13.06 -30.50 -0.71
CA VAL A 175 13.38 -31.46 0.36
C VAL A 175 12.31 -32.56 0.44
N PHE A 176 11.03 -32.22 0.30
CA PHE A 176 9.94 -33.20 0.30
C PHE A 176 10.02 -34.18 -0.87
N SER A 177 10.35 -33.70 -2.08
CA SER A 177 10.48 -34.60 -3.25
C SER A 177 11.60 -35.61 -3.05
N VAL A 178 12.77 -35.17 -2.55
CA VAL A 178 13.91 -36.07 -2.29
C VAL A 178 13.59 -37.10 -1.21
N VAL A 179 12.86 -36.72 -0.15
CA VAL A 179 12.42 -37.66 0.88
C VAL A 179 11.47 -38.70 0.30
N LEU A 180 10.52 -38.29 -0.53
CA LEU A 180 9.57 -39.20 -1.17
C LEU A 180 10.29 -40.22 -2.06
N ASP A 181 11.24 -39.77 -2.88
CA ASP A 181 12.05 -40.64 -3.73
C ASP A 181 12.85 -41.67 -2.90
N LEU A 182 13.44 -41.23 -1.78
CA LEU A 182 14.19 -42.09 -0.87
C LEU A 182 13.28 -43.12 -0.18
N VAL A 183 12.10 -42.73 0.28
CA VAL A 183 11.13 -43.65 0.89
C VAL A 183 10.72 -44.72 -0.11
N ASN A 184 10.34 -44.33 -1.33
CA ASN A 184 9.94 -45.27 -2.38
C ASN A 184 11.06 -46.27 -2.70
N LEU A 185 12.30 -45.81 -2.79
CA LEU A 185 13.46 -46.67 -3.03
C LEU A 185 13.68 -47.68 -1.89
N VAL A 186 13.58 -47.22 -0.63
CA VAL A 186 13.73 -48.10 0.54
C VAL A 186 12.60 -49.13 0.58
N GLU A 187 11.36 -48.74 0.29
CA GLU A 187 10.21 -49.64 0.26
C GLU A 187 10.31 -50.72 -0.82
N GLU A 188 10.72 -50.35 -2.04
CA GLU A 188 10.94 -51.29 -3.14
C GLU A 188 11.98 -52.35 -2.75
N LYS A 189 13.10 -51.91 -2.19
CA LYS A 189 14.20 -52.80 -1.83
C LYS A 189 13.91 -53.67 -0.63
N TRP A 190 13.19 -53.14 0.36
CA TRP A 190 12.68 -53.95 1.46
C TRP A 190 11.74 -55.06 0.97
N ARG A 191 10.91 -54.76 -0.03
CA ARG A 191 10.03 -55.75 -0.67
C ARG A 191 10.82 -56.87 -1.33
N GLU A 192 11.83 -56.52 -2.14
CA GLU A 192 12.73 -57.50 -2.79
C GLU A 192 13.42 -58.40 -1.75
N TYR A 193 14.00 -57.81 -0.70
CA TYR A 193 14.67 -58.56 0.36
C TYR A 193 13.71 -59.51 1.09
N ASN A 194 12.50 -59.05 1.41
CA ASN A 194 11.48 -59.86 2.06
C ASN A 194 11.04 -61.04 1.19
N GLU A 195 10.93 -60.86 -0.13
CA GLU A 195 10.64 -61.94 -1.08
C GLU A 195 11.77 -62.96 -1.17
N MET A 196 13.03 -62.50 -1.22
CA MET A 196 14.21 -63.36 -1.21
C MET A 196 14.26 -64.21 0.08
N ARG A 197 14.06 -63.60 1.25
CA ARG A 197 14.02 -64.30 2.54
C ARG A 197 12.87 -65.30 2.62
N LYS A 198 11.70 -64.98 2.07
CA LYS A 198 10.58 -65.95 1.96
C LYS A 198 10.90 -67.10 1.02
N LYS A 199 11.67 -66.89 -0.04
CA LYS A 199 12.11 -67.96 -0.94
C LYS A 199 13.14 -68.85 -0.27
N GLU A 200 14.18 -68.27 0.33
CA GLU A 200 15.21 -69.00 1.09
C GLU A 200 14.59 -69.84 2.21
N LYS A 201 13.64 -69.26 2.96
CA LYS A 201 12.91 -69.99 4.00
C LYS A 201 12.17 -71.21 3.43
N ARG A 202 11.47 -71.07 2.29
CA ARG A 202 10.78 -72.19 1.64
C ARG A 202 11.75 -73.27 1.16
N GLU A 203 12.90 -72.87 0.64
CA GLU A 203 13.95 -73.81 0.22
C GLU A 203 14.52 -74.58 1.41
N LEU A 204 14.84 -73.90 2.51
CA LEU A 204 15.29 -74.53 3.75
C LEU A 204 14.24 -75.45 4.36
N GLU A 205 12.96 -75.03 4.40
CA GLU A 205 11.85 -75.88 4.85
C GLU A 205 11.72 -77.14 3.99
N SER A 206 11.87 -77.03 2.67
CA SER A 206 11.89 -78.16 1.74
C SER A 206 13.08 -79.09 1.99
N SER A 207 14.28 -78.53 2.22
CA SER A 207 15.47 -79.32 2.57
C SER A 207 15.33 -80.03 3.91
N VAL A 208 14.77 -79.37 4.93
CA VAL A 208 14.50 -79.99 6.23
C VAL A 208 13.50 -81.12 6.10
N ALA A 209 12.39 -80.92 5.38
CA ALA A 209 11.40 -81.97 5.14
C ALA A 209 12.00 -83.19 4.42
N SER A 210 12.90 -82.95 3.44
CA SER A 210 13.63 -84.01 2.75
C SER A 210 14.60 -84.76 3.68
N LEU A 211 15.34 -84.06 4.53
CA LEU A 211 16.23 -84.69 5.52
C LEU A 211 15.45 -85.46 6.60
N GLU A 212 14.26 -84.99 6.98
CA GLU A 212 13.35 -85.71 7.87
C GLU A 212 12.79 -86.98 7.23
N GLU A 213 12.56 -86.98 5.92
CA GLU A 213 12.19 -88.19 5.16
C GLU A 213 13.36 -89.18 5.08
N GLU A 214 14.56 -88.72 4.72
CA GLU A 214 15.76 -89.57 4.68
C GLU A 214 16.07 -90.17 6.06
N ASN A 215 15.97 -89.39 7.14
CA ASN A 215 16.14 -89.90 8.50
C ASN A 215 15.06 -90.94 8.88
N ARG A 216 13.82 -90.80 8.39
CA ARG A 216 12.77 -91.82 8.55
C ARG A 216 13.12 -93.11 7.79
N ASP A 217 13.67 -93.00 6.59
CA ASP A 217 14.09 -94.13 5.77
C ASP A 217 15.29 -94.87 6.39
N ILE A 218 16.31 -94.14 6.82
CA ILE A 218 17.46 -94.70 7.56
C ILE A 218 16.97 -95.37 8.86
N GLY A 219 16.08 -94.72 9.60
CA GLY A 219 15.48 -95.31 10.80
C GLY A 219 14.72 -96.61 10.52
N SER A 220 14.04 -96.69 9.37
CA SER A 220 13.35 -97.91 8.91
C SER A 220 14.34 -99.00 8.52
N LEU A 221 15.41 -98.66 7.78
CA LEU A 221 16.49 -99.57 7.42
C LEU A 221 17.20 -100.13 8.66
N LEU A 222 17.50 -99.30 9.66
CA LEU A 222 18.11 -99.74 10.92
C LEU A 222 17.20 -100.70 11.68
N LYS A 223 15.89 -100.46 11.72
CA LYS A 223 14.93 -101.40 12.31
C LYS A 223 14.95 -102.75 11.58
N ILE A 224 14.96 -102.74 10.25
CA ILE A 224 15.04 -103.97 9.44
C ILE A 224 16.35 -104.70 9.74
N ALA A 225 17.49 -104.00 9.70
CA ALA A 225 18.81 -104.58 9.97
C ALA A 225 18.93 -105.15 11.39
N LEU A 226 18.33 -104.50 12.39
CA LEU A 226 18.29 -105.01 13.76
C LEU A 226 17.45 -106.29 13.87
N VAL A 227 16.28 -106.34 13.23
CA VAL A 227 15.45 -107.56 13.17
C VAL A 227 16.19 -108.69 12.47
N GLU A 228 16.85 -108.41 11.34
CA GLU A 228 17.63 -109.41 10.61
C GLU A 228 18.83 -109.91 11.41
N LYS A 229 19.55 -109.01 12.11
CA LYS A 229 20.61 -109.38 13.05
C LYS A 229 20.07 -110.30 14.15
N GLU A 230 18.93 -109.98 14.76
CA GLU A 230 18.33 -110.81 15.80
C GLU A 230 17.91 -112.20 15.27
N VAL A 231 17.40 -112.27 14.04
CA VAL A 231 17.08 -113.55 13.36
C VAL A 231 18.36 -114.35 13.05
N ALA A 232 19.42 -113.70 12.61
CA ALA A 232 20.72 -114.32 12.36
C ALA A 232 21.40 -114.81 13.66
N GLU A 233 21.33 -114.04 14.75
CA GLU A 233 21.81 -114.48 16.07
C GLU A 233 20.98 -115.66 16.60
N LYS A 234 19.66 -115.64 16.43
CA LYS A 234 18.78 -116.78 16.78
C LYS A 234 19.07 -118.04 15.95
N SER A 235 19.45 -117.91 14.68
CA SER A 235 19.83 -119.05 13.83
C SER A 235 21.24 -119.57 14.13
N LEU A 236 22.19 -118.68 14.43
CA LEU A 236 23.55 -119.02 14.87
C LEU A 236 23.55 -119.74 16.23
N ASN A 237 22.73 -119.29 17.18
CA ASN A 237 22.60 -119.91 18.51
C ASN A 237 21.99 -121.33 18.45
N ARG A 238 21.30 -121.71 17.37
CA ARG A 238 20.81 -123.07 17.13
C ARG A 238 21.90 -124.03 16.63
N LEU A 239 23.03 -123.53 16.14
CA LEU A 239 24.18 -124.31 15.68
C LEU A 239 25.18 -124.54 16.83
N ARG A 240 24.82 -125.40 17.77
CA ARG A 240 25.71 -125.87 18.85
C ARG A 240 26.28 -127.25 18.49
N GLY A 241 27.26 -127.29 17.57
CA GLY A 241 28.05 -128.49 17.25
C GLY A 241 28.63 -128.50 15.83
N ASN A 242 29.94 -128.77 15.70
CA ASN A 242 30.78 -128.93 14.50
C ASN A 242 31.11 -127.70 13.61
N THR A 243 32.42 -127.56 13.34
CA THR A 243 33.11 -126.36 12.80
C THR A 243 32.93 -126.16 11.30
N GLU A 244 32.60 -127.21 10.55
CA GLU A 244 32.41 -127.16 9.09
C GLU A 244 30.99 -126.71 8.68
N GLN A 245 29.95 -127.16 9.39
CA GLN A 245 28.56 -126.74 9.15
C GLN A 245 28.33 -125.25 9.49
N LYS A 246 29.07 -124.71 10.47
CA LYS A 246 29.07 -123.27 10.79
C LYS A 246 29.61 -122.42 9.65
N LYS A 247 30.70 -122.82 8.99
CA LYS A 247 31.31 -122.03 7.90
C LYS A 247 30.38 -121.95 6.68
N ALA A 248 29.75 -123.05 6.31
CA ALA A 248 28.82 -123.09 5.17
C ALA A 248 27.53 -122.29 5.42
N ALA A 249 26.98 -122.34 6.64
CA ALA A 249 25.79 -121.57 7.00
C ALA A 249 26.06 -120.06 7.11
N ILE A 250 27.22 -119.66 7.65
CA ILE A 250 27.65 -118.24 7.69
C ILE A 250 27.80 -117.68 6.27
N LEU A 251 28.34 -118.46 5.33
CA LEU A 251 28.46 -118.07 3.92
C LEU A 251 27.09 -117.92 3.24
N GLN A 252 26.14 -118.84 3.45
CA GLN A 252 24.79 -118.70 2.88
C GLN A 252 23.97 -117.54 3.50
N ILE A 253 24.18 -117.25 4.78
CA ILE A 253 23.53 -116.09 5.43
C ILE A 253 24.13 -114.79 4.89
N ALA A 254 25.45 -114.73 4.70
CA ALA A 254 26.11 -113.57 4.07
C ALA A 254 25.66 -113.39 2.60
N GLU A 255 25.50 -114.49 1.85
CA GLU A 255 25.08 -114.47 0.44
C GLU A 255 23.60 -114.05 0.27
N ARG A 256 22.70 -114.49 1.18
CA ARG A 256 21.28 -114.04 1.18
C ARG A 256 21.10 -112.63 1.72
N GLY A 257 21.90 -112.21 2.70
CA GLY A 257 21.90 -110.83 3.18
C GLY A 257 22.29 -109.87 2.06
N LEU A 258 23.38 -110.16 1.35
CA LEU A 258 23.93 -109.30 0.29
C LEU A 258 23.00 -109.16 -0.93
N GLN A 259 22.26 -110.22 -1.28
CA GLN A 259 21.26 -110.19 -2.37
C GLN A 259 20.01 -109.35 -2.01
N LYS A 260 19.61 -109.28 -0.73
CA LYS A 260 18.42 -108.52 -0.30
C LYS A 260 18.66 -107.01 -0.15
N VAL A 261 19.90 -106.60 0.14
CA VAL A 261 20.35 -105.20 0.11
C VAL A 261 20.91 -104.75 -1.26
N GLY A 262 20.77 -105.56 -2.31
CA GLY A 262 20.95 -105.13 -3.70
C GLY A 262 22.37 -105.18 -4.28
N PHE A 263 23.34 -105.83 -3.63
CA PHE A 263 24.71 -105.99 -4.15
C PHE A 263 24.95 -107.41 -4.70
N GLY A 264 24.54 -107.67 -5.94
CA GLY A 264 24.81 -108.93 -6.66
C GLY A 264 25.80 -108.73 -7.82
N LEU A 265 26.97 -109.37 -7.75
CA LEU A 265 27.94 -109.49 -8.85
C LEU A 265 27.40 -110.45 -9.93
N GLY A 266 27.10 -109.92 -11.12
CA GLY A 266 26.78 -110.67 -12.34
C GLY A 266 27.26 -109.90 -13.57
N PHE A 267 28.30 -110.42 -14.23
CA PHE A 267 28.89 -109.90 -15.47
C PHE A 267 28.28 -110.68 -16.65
N GLY A 268 27.71 -109.99 -17.65
CA GLY A 268 27.31 -110.64 -18.92
C GLY A 268 26.41 -109.83 -19.86
N PHE A 269 27.04 -109.30 -20.93
CA PHE A 269 26.52 -108.98 -22.28
C PHE A 269 25.70 -107.70 -22.55
N MET A 270 26.34 -106.68 -23.16
CA MET A 270 26.16 -106.34 -24.61
C MET A 270 27.19 -105.27 -25.08
N MET A 271 27.71 -105.46 -26.31
CA MET A 271 28.65 -104.62 -27.09
C MET A 271 28.17 -103.15 -27.23
N GLY A 272 29.04 -102.12 -27.30
CA GLY A 272 29.82 -101.68 -28.48
C GLY A 272 28.90 -101.10 -29.58
N SER A 273 29.00 -99.88 -30.14
CA SER A 273 30.09 -98.91 -30.30
C SER A 273 29.55 -97.55 -30.81
N THR A 274 30.34 -96.49 -30.56
CA THR A 274 30.64 -95.31 -31.42
C THR A 274 29.53 -94.40 -32.00
N ALA A 275 29.59 -93.13 -31.56
CA ALA A 275 29.53 -91.87 -32.30
C ALA A 275 29.00 -91.84 -33.76
N THR A 276 28.03 -90.95 -34.03
CA THR A 276 28.20 -89.75 -34.89
C THR A 276 26.88 -88.96 -35.03
N ILE A 277 26.99 -87.62 -34.85
CA ILE A 277 26.41 -86.53 -35.65
C ILE A 277 24.87 -86.50 -35.87
N GLU A 278 24.27 -85.55 -35.14
CA GLU A 278 23.40 -84.46 -35.61
C GLU A 278 22.45 -84.63 -36.82
N THR A 279 21.18 -84.34 -36.52
CA THR A 279 20.28 -83.36 -37.18
C THR A 279 19.15 -83.83 -38.13
N PHE A 280 18.02 -83.14 -37.90
CA PHE A 280 16.89 -82.80 -38.78
C PHE A 280 15.64 -83.71 -38.82
N SER A 281 14.59 -83.14 -38.21
CA SER A 281 13.35 -82.72 -38.89
C SER A 281 12.23 -83.74 -39.13
N ASP A 282 11.13 -83.47 -38.41
CA ASP A 282 9.73 -83.39 -38.84
C ASP A 282 8.90 -84.63 -39.19
N ASN A 283 7.79 -84.72 -38.43
CA ASN A 283 6.39 -84.85 -38.85
C ASN A 283 6.04 -85.95 -39.88
N LEU A 284 5.13 -86.87 -39.53
CA LEU A 284 3.68 -86.66 -39.57
C LEU A 284 2.92 -88.01 -39.55
N ALA A 285 1.88 -88.03 -38.71
CA ALA A 285 0.61 -88.75 -38.82
C ALA A 285 0.49 -90.29 -38.82
N SER A 286 -0.47 -90.67 -37.98
CA SER A 286 -1.56 -91.63 -38.20
C SER A 286 -1.39 -93.07 -37.70
N ASP A 287 -2.08 -93.27 -36.58
CA ASP A 287 -3.26 -94.13 -36.46
C ASP A 287 -3.11 -95.56 -35.90
N ILE A 288 -3.77 -95.70 -34.74
CA ILE A 288 -4.73 -96.74 -34.35
C ILE A 288 -4.19 -98.16 -34.17
N SER A 289 -4.19 -98.65 -32.92
CA SER A 289 -4.99 -99.83 -32.53
C SER A 289 -4.82 -100.21 -31.05
N VAL A 290 -5.88 -99.88 -30.30
CA VAL A 290 -6.46 -100.49 -29.09
C VAL A 290 -5.81 -101.77 -28.53
N LYS A 291 -5.44 -101.72 -27.23
CA LYS A 291 -5.64 -102.82 -26.27
C LYS A 291 -6.04 -102.28 -24.89
N LYS A 292 -7.35 -102.30 -24.66
CA LYS A 292 -8.07 -102.46 -23.37
C LYS A 292 -7.51 -103.69 -22.62
N ASP A 293 -7.48 -103.82 -21.29
CA ASP A 293 -8.42 -103.41 -20.25
C ASP A 293 -7.67 -103.30 -18.89
N ASN A 294 -8.35 -102.67 -17.92
CA ASN A 294 -8.12 -102.73 -16.48
C ASN A 294 -7.41 -101.52 -15.83
N ASN A 295 -7.99 -100.32 -15.99
CA ASN A 295 -8.23 -99.32 -14.92
C ASN A 295 -9.01 -98.07 -15.43
N GLU A 296 -9.96 -98.24 -16.37
CA GLU A 296 -10.71 -97.13 -16.99
C GLU A 296 -11.56 -96.30 -15.99
N CYS A 297 -11.98 -96.85 -14.84
CA CYS A 297 -12.86 -96.11 -13.92
C CYS A 297 -12.13 -95.11 -12.98
N GLN A 298 -10.79 -95.22 -12.83
CA GLN A 298 -10.01 -94.29 -12.01
C GLN A 298 -9.34 -93.19 -12.83
N THR A 299 -8.98 -93.44 -14.09
CA THR A 299 -8.32 -92.47 -14.96
C THR A 299 -9.30 -91.54 -15.66
N GLU A 300 -10.51 -92.00 -16.05
CA GLU A 300 -11.58 -91.13 -16.55
C GLU A 300 -12.09 -90.20 -15.45
N ALA A 301 -12.28 -90.68 -14.23
CA ALA A 301 -12.70 -89.84 -13.10
C ALA A 301 -11.64 -88.78 -12.74
N VAL A 302 -10.35 -89.11 -12.79
CA VAL A 302 -9.24 -88.16 -12.50
C VAL A 302 -9.02 -87.15 -13.64
N THR A 303 -9.14 -87.57 -14.90
CA THR A 303 -9.05 -86.66 -16.06
C THR A 303 -10.28 -85.77 -16.18
N LEU A 304 -11.48 -86.26 -15.89
CA LEU A 304 -12.69 -85.45 -15.75
C LEU A 304 -12.55 -84.46 -14.59
N HIS A 305 -12.10 -84.88 -13.40
CA HIS A 305 -11.85 -83.94 -12.30
C HIS A 305 -10.80 -82.87 -12.60
N GLN A 306 -9.77 -83.19 -13.37
CA GLN A 306 -8.80 -82.20 -13.84
C GLN A 306 -9.38 -81.27 -14.92
N SER A 307 -10.23 -81.78 -15.80
CA SER A 307 -10.97 -81.00 -16.78
C SER A 307 -11.97 -80.05 -16.10
N ASP A 308 -12.70 -80.53 -15.11
CA ASP A 308 -13.67 -79.76 -14.33
C ASP A 308 -12.98 -78.64 -13.53
N LYS A 309 -11.85 -78.95 -12.87
CA LYS A 309 -11.03 -77.92 -12.18
C LYS A 309 -10.46 -76.89 -13.14
N LYS A 310 -10.10 -77.27 -14.37
CA LYS A 310 -9.64 -76.33 -15.40
C LYS A 310 -10.78 -75.45 -15.92
N SER A 311 -11.96 -76.02 -16.16
CA SER A 311 -13.17 -75.29 -16.56
C SER A 311 -13.65 -74.34 -15.47
N GLN A 312 -13.59 -74.74 -14.20
CA GLN A 312 -13.93 -73.87 -13.07
C GLN A 312 -12.97 -72.67 -12.98
N LYS A 313 -11.66 -72.90 -13.07
CA LYS A 313 -10.66 -71.81 -13.11
C LYS A 313 -10.82 -70.91 -14.33
N LEU A 314 -11.20 -71.46 -15.48
CA LEU A 314 -11.48 -70.68 -16.68
C LEU A 314 -12.71 -69.78 -16.48
N ALA A 315 -13.77 -70.30 -15.85
CA ALA A 315 -14.96 -69.53 -15.50
C ALA A 315 -14.65 -68.41 -14.49
N GLU A 316 -13.84 -68.68 -13.47
CA GLU A 316 -13.37 -67.67 -12.50
C GLU A 316 -12.53 -66.57 -13.19
N ASN A 317 -11.60 -66.97 -14.08
CA ASN A 317 -10.81 -66.00 -14.86
C ASN A 317 -11.68 -65.14 -15.79
N ILE A 318 -12.73 -65.69 -16.39
CA ILE A 318 -13.67 -64.93 -17.23
C ILE A 318 -14.41 -63.86 -16.42
N ILE A 319 -14.84 -64.19 -15.20
CA ILE A 319 -15.47 -63.21 -14.29
C ILE A 319 -14.47 -62.13 -13.90
N TYR A 320 -13.24 -62.52 -13.53
CA TYR A 320 -12.20 -61.56 -13.16
C TYR A 320 -11.80 -60.62 -14.32
N ILE A 321 -11.74 -61.13 -15.56
CA ILE A 321 -11.49 -60.30 -16.75
C ILE A 321 -12.61 -59.28 -16.94
N LYS A 322 -13.88 -59.68 -16.80
CA LYS A 322 -15.02 -58.75 -16.88
C LYS A 322 -14.95 -57.66 -15.80
N GLU A 323 -14.62 -58.02 -14.56
CA GLU A 323 -14.45 -57.03 -13.49
C GLU A 323 -13.33 -56.03 -13.78
N LEU A 324 -12.24 -56.48 -14.43
CA LEU A 324 -11.15 -55.60 -14.87
C LEU A 324 -11.59 -54.69 -16.02
N GLU A 325 -12.37 -55.20 -16.96
CA GLU A 325 -12.94 -54.41 -18.07
C GLU A 325 -13.90 -53.33 -17.55
N ASP A 326 -14.77 -53.66 -16.59
CA ASP A 326 -15.69 -52.71 -15.95
C ASP A 326 -14.92 -51.64 -15.19
N LYS A 327 -13.89 -52.02 -14.42
CA LYS A 327 -12.99 -51.05 -13.73
C LYS A 327 -12.29 -50.13 -14.72
N LYS A 328 -11.82 -50.66 -15.85
CA LYS A 328 -11.20 -49.87 -16.91
C LYS A 328 -12.19 -48.88 -17.53
N MET A 329 -13.42 -49.30 -17.80
CA MET A 329 -14.47 -48.42 -18.32
C MET A 329 -14.78 -47.29 -17.32
N MET A 330 -14.95 -47.62 -16.04
CA MET A 330 -15.20 -46.64 -14.97
C MET A 330 -14.05 -45.64 -14.82
N LEU A 331 -12.80 -46.10 -14.87
CA LEU A 331 -11.63 -45.21 -14.81
C LEU A 331 -11.55 -44.29 -16.03
N THR A 332 -11.84 -44.80 -17.22
CA THR A 332 -11.86 -43.98 -18.45
C THR A 332 -12.91 -42.87 -18.35
N GLN A 333 -14.13 -43.22 -17.92
CA GLN A 333 -15.20 -42.23 -17.70
C GLN A 333 -14.80 -41.18 -16.65
N LYS A 334 -14.16 -41.61 -15.55
CA LYS A 334 -13.74 -40.67 -14.51
C LYS A 334 -12.63 -39.73 -14.99
N VAL A 335 -11.71 -40.20 -15.82
CA VAL A 335 -10.68 -39.36 -16.44
C VAL A 335 -11.30 -38.35 -17.40
N GLU A 336 -12.28 -38.74 -18.20
CA GLU A 336 -13.01 -37.81 -19.09
C GLU A 336 -13.76 -36.73 -18.30
N GLU A 337 -14.43 -37.11 -17.21
CA GLU A 337 -15.12 -36.15 -16.32
C GLU A 337 -14.13 -35.14 -15.71
N LEU A 338 -12.99 -35.61 -15.19
CA LEU A 338 -11.94 -34.74 -14.64
C LEU A 338 -11.32 -33.84 -15.71
N MET A 339 -11.20 -34.31 -16.97
CA MET A 339 -10.72 -33.46 -18.06
C MET A 339 -11.69 -32.33 -18.38
N ILE A 340 -13.00 -32.58 -18.33
CA ILE A 340 -14.02 -31.55 -18.53
C ILE A 340 -13.98 -30.54 -17.38
N GLU A 341 -13.97 -31.01 -16.12
CA GLU A 341 -13.89 -30.15 -14.94
C GLU A 341 -12.62 -29.30 -14.94
N ASN A 342 -11.47 -29.88 -15.31
CA ASN A 342 -10.22 -29.13 -15.41
C ASN A 342 -10.31 -28.03 -16.49
N LYS A 343 -10.91 -28.33 -17.64
CA LYS A 343 -11.11 -27.33 -18.70
C LYS A 343 -12.03 -26.19 -18.26
N GLU A 344 -13.13 -26.50 -17.58
CA GLU A 344 -14.04 -25.48 -17.03
C GLU A 344 -13.33 -24.59 -16.00
N SER A 345 -12.50 -25.19 -15.14
CA SER A 345 -11.70 -24.44 -14.16
C SER A 345 -10.64 -23.55 -14.81
N GLU A 346 -10.01 -23.99 -15.90
CA GLU A 346 -9.06 -23.19 -16.67
C GLU A 346 -9.74 -21.97 -17.34
N GLU A 347 -10.94 -22.16 -17.89
CA GLU A 347 -11.74 -21.06 -18.44
C GLU A 347 -12.18 -20.07 -17.35
N GLU A 348 -12.55 -20.56 -16.17
CA GLU A 348 -12.87 -19.70 -15.03
C GLU A 348 -11.64 -18.90 -14.56
N ILE A 349 -10.48 -19.54 -14.44
CA ILE A 349 -9.21 -18.86 -14.12
C ILE A 349 -8.89 -17.78 -15.16
N TYR A 350 -9.13 -18.04 -16.44
CA TYR A 350 -8.94 -17.05 -17.49
C TYR A 350 -9.86 -15.83 -17.31
N ARG A 351 -11.14 -16.04 -17.01
CA ARG A 351 -12.10 -14.96 -16.76
C ARG A 351 -11.72 -14.11 -15.55
N TRP A 352 -11.33 -14.74 -14.44
CA TRP A 352 -10.87 -14.01 -13.25
C TRP A 352 -9.60 -13.21 -13.53
N ARG A 353 -8.66 -13.78 -14.31
CA ARG A 353 -7.44 -13.06 -14.71
C ARG A 353 -7.77 -11.80 -15.52
N GLU A 354 -8.64 -11.90 -16.51
CA GLU A 354 -9.06 -10.77 -17.35
C GLU A 354 -9.78 -9.69 -16.53
N ALA A 355 -10.67 -10.09 -15.60
CA ALA A 355 -11.32 -9.16 -14.68
C ALA A 355 -10.31 -8.41 -13.80
N CYS A 356 -9.34 -9.12 -13.21
CA CYS A 356 -8.28 -8.48 -12.41
C CYS A 356 -7.42 -7.53 -13.24
N GLU A 357 -7.11 -7.86 -14.49
CA GLU A 357 -6.33 -6.99 -15.37
C GLU A 357 -7.08 -5.69 -15.71
N MET A 358 -8.39 -5.80 -15.96
CA MET A 358 -9.27 -4.64 -16.18
C MET A 358 -9.39 -3.76 -14.92
N GLU A 359 -9.51 -4.36 -13.73
CA GLU A 359 -9.50 -3.64 -12.45
C GLU A 359 -8.17 -2.91 -12.22
N VAL A 360 -7.04 -3.55 -12.53
CA VAL A 360 -5.72 -2.92 -12.43
C VAL A 360 -5.60 -1.75 -13.40
N GLU A 361 -6.08 -1.88 -14.63
CA GLU A 361 -5.98 -0.81 -15.63
C GLU A 361 -6.90 0.38 -15.29
N THR A 362 -8.10 0.11 -14.81
CA THR A 362 -9.00 1.16 -14.28
C THR A 362 -8.40 1.85 -13.05
N GLY A 363 -7.76 1.09 -12.14
CA GLY A 363 -7.03 1.63 -11.00
C GLY A 363 -5.86 2.52 -11.41
N LYS A 364 -5.03 2.11 -12.39
CA LYS A 364 -3.95 2.95 -12.94
C LYS A 364 -4.49 4.26 -13.53
N LYS A 365 -5.60 4.19 -14.26
CA LYS A 365 -6.23 5.40 -14.84
C LYS A 365 -6.69 6.36 -13.75
N ALA A 366 -7.36 5.86 -12.71
CA ALA A 366 -7.77 6.67 -11.56
C ALA A 366 -6.57 7.30 -10.83
N ILE A 367 -5.48 6.55 -10.63
CA ILE A 367 -4.24 7.08 -10.03
C ILE A 367 -3.65 8.21 -10.88
N ASN A 368 -3.65 8.07 -12.21
CA ASN A 368 -3.15 9.12 -13.10
C ASN A 368 -4.04 10.38 -13.04
N GLU A 369 -5.37 10.22 -13.02
CA GLU A 369 -6.31 11.34 -12.86
C GLU A 369 -6.10 12.06 -11.51
N HIS A 370 -5.96 11.31 -10.41
CA HIS A 370 -5.63 11.89 -9.10
C HIS A 370 -4.29 12.62 -9.09
N LYS A 371 -3.28 12.09 -9.80
CA LYS A 371 -1.97 12.72 -9.92
C LYS A 371 -2.06 14.08 -10.64
N GLU A 372 -2.89 14.17 -11.69
CA GLU A 372 -3.14 15.44 -12.37
C GLU A 372 -3.87 16.45 -11.48
N LEU A 373 -4.90 16.02 -10.74
CA LEU A 373 -5.59 16.88 -9.77
C LEU A 373 -4.64 17.40 -8.69
N VAL A 374 -3.74 16.55 -8.17
CA VAL A 374 -2.72 16.96 -7.20
C VAL A 374 -1.77 18.00 -7.80
N ASN A 375 -1.39 17.87 -9.08
CA ASN A 375 -0.56 18.86 -9.74
C ASN A 375 -1.26 20.22 -9.87
N ILE A 376 -2.54 20.22 -10.26
CA ILE A 376 -3.36 21.44 -10.35
C ILE A 376 -3.48 22.10 -8.97
N LEU A 377 -3.84 21.34 -7.94
CA LEU A 377 -3.97 21.87 -6.57
C LEU A 377 -2.65 22.42 -6.03
N LYS A 378 -1.51 21.78 -6.33
CA LYS A 378 -0.18 22.33 -5.99
C LYS A 378 0.07 23.67 -6.67
N GLN A 379 -0.30 23.80 -7.94
CA GLN A 379 -0.14 25.05 -8.68
C GLN A 379 -1.03 26.16 -8.12
N GLU A 380 -2.28 25.84 -7.76
CA GLU A 380 -3.20 26.79 -7.12
C GLU A 380 -2.74 27.20 -5.72
N LEU A 381 -2.21 26.27 -4.94
CA LEU A 381 -1.62 26.56 -3.64
C LEU A 381 -0.42 27.52 -3.77
N GLU A 382 0.45 27.33 -4.77
CA GLU A 382 1.59 28.22 -4.95
C GLU A 382 1.14 29.63 -5.41
N LYS A 383 0.10 29.72 -6.26
CA LYS A 383 -0.51 31.00 -6.65
C LYS A 383 -1.10 31.74 -5.43
N THR A 384 -1.82 31.04 -4.57
CA THR A 384 -2.39 31.66 -3.35
C THR A 384 -1.31 32.06 -2.34
N ARG A 385 -0.26 31.24 -2.20
CA ARG A 385 0.90 31.54 -1.35
C ARG A 385 1.63 32.81 -1.80
N THR A 386 1.88 32.94 -3.10
CA THR A 386 2.52 34.13 -3.67
C THR A 386 1.64 35.38 -3.55
N ALA A 387 0.34 35.26 -3.80
CA ALA A 387 -0.62 36.36 -3.59
C ALA A 387 -0.67 36.82 -2.12
N LEU A 388 -0.68 35.87 -1.18
CA LEU A 388 -0.65 36.16 0.26
C LEU A 388 0.66 36.87 0.65
N HIS A 389 1.80 36.41 0.14
CA HIS A 389 3.09 37.06 0.38
C HIS A 389 3.09 38.52 -0.07
N ILE A 390 2.59 38.80 -1.29
CA ILE A 390 2.46 40.16 -1.81
C ILE A 390 1.55 41.02 -0.91
N SER A 391 0.42 40.47 -0.46
CA SER A 391 -0.50 41.17 0.44
C SER A 391 0.16 41.52 1.78
N ASN A 392 0.91 40.59 2.36
CA ASN A 392 1.65 40.82 3.61
C ASN A 392 2.73 41.90 3.44
N CYS A 393 3.49 41.89 2.33
CA CYS A 393 4.44 42.96 2.05
C CYS A 393 3.74 44.33 1.92
N LYS A 394 2.55 44.40 1.31
CA LYS A 394 1.76 45.64 1.23
C LYS A 394 1.28 46.11 2.60
N LEU A 395 0.87 45.19 3.48
CA LEU A 395 0.48 45.53 4.85
C LEU A 395 1.66 46.09 5.63
N GLN A 396 2.83 45.45 5.57
CA GLN A 396 4.04 45.95 6.20
C GLN A 396 4.39 47.38 5.75
N LEU A 397 4.31 47.66 4.44
CA LEU A 397 4.52 49.01 3.92
C LEU A 397 3.48 50.02 4.44
N LYS A 398 2.22 49.60 4.61
CA LYS A 398 1.19 50.48 5.22
C LYS A 398 1.50 50.78 6.67
N ASP A 399 1.92 49.78 7.45
CA ASP A 399 2.30 49.96 8.85
C ASP A 399 3.51 50.90 8.99
N GLU A 400 4.51 50.77 8.10
CA GLU A 400 5.67 51.67 8.04
C GLU A 400 5.26 53.11 7.68
N ILE A 401 4.34 53.29 6.72
CA ILE A 401 3.82 54.61 6.34
C ILE A 401 3.01 55.22 7.48
N GLU A 402 2.18 54.44 8.18
CA GLU A 402 1.42 54.92 9.34
C GLU A 402 2.36 55.36 10.47
N ALA A 403 3.38 54.56 10.79
CA ALA A 403 4.39 54.91 11.77
C ALA A 403 5.13 56.21 11.39
N ALA A 404 5.49 56.38 10.12
CA ALA A 404 6.12 57.59 9.62
C ALA A 404 5.18 58.82 9.70
N ALA A 405 3.90 58.64 9.39
CA ALA A 405 2.89 59.69 9.49
C ALA A 405 2.67 60.14 10.93
N ILE A 406 2.61 59.20 11.88
CA ILE A 406 2.51 59.50 13.32
C ILE A 406 3.76 60.28 13.78
N ALA A 407 4.96 59.81 13.43
CA ALA A 407 6.20 60.50 13.80
C ALA A 407 6.29 61.93 13.20
N ALA A 408 5.87 62.10 11.95
CA ALA A 408 5.81 63.42 11.30
C ALA A 408 4.80 64.35 11.98
N ARG A 409 3.62 63.83 12.34
CA ARG A 409 2.60 64.57 13.10
C ARG A 409 3.12 65.01 14.47
N GLU A 410 3.73 64.11 15.23
CA GLU A 410 4.32 64.46 16.52
C GLU A 410 5.41 65.54 16.39
N ALA A 411 6.25 65.47 15.35
CA ALA A 411 7.25 66.50 15.09
C ALA A 411 6.62 67.86 14.76
N ALA A 412 5.52 67.88 13.99
CA ALA A 412 4.77 69.08 13.69
C ALA A 412 4.10 69.67 14.94
N GLU A 413 3.48 68.84 15.78
CA GLU A 413 2.88 69.26 17.06
C GLU A 413 3.93 69.85 18.01
N ARG A 414 5.12 69.25 18.12
CA ARG A 414 6.25 69.82 18.89
C ARG A 414 6.68 71.18 18.36
N SER A 415 6.76 71.34 17.03
CA SER A 415 7.11 72.62 16.39
C SER A 415 6.06 73.70 16.66
N LEU A 416 4.77 73.35 16.59
CA LEU A 416 3.66 74.25 16.90
C LEU A 416 3.70 74.69 18.36
N HIS A 417 3.88 73.77 19.31
CA HIS A 417 4.03 74.11 20.73
C HIS A 417 5.18 75.08 21.00
N LEU A 418 6.31 74.93 20.30
CA LEU A 418 7.43 75.86 20.39
C LEU A 418 7.07 77.24 19.82
N ALA A 419 6.34 77.30 18.71
CA ALA A 419 5.86 78.56 18.14
C ALA A 419 4.88 79.28 19.08
N ASP A 420 3.93 78.55 19.67
CA ASP A 420 2.98 79.10 20.65
C ASP A 420 3.68 79.61 21.92
N SER A 421 4.67 78.86 22.41
CA SER A 421 5.50 79.28 23.55
C SER A 421 6.28 80.57 23.23
N ARG A 422 6.83 80.68 22.01
CA ARG A 422 7.50 81.92 21.56
C ARG A 422 6.52 83.08 21.41
N ALA A 423 5.34 82.83 20.85
CA ALA A 423 4.31 83.86 20.67
C ALA A 423 3.77 84.38 22.00
N THR A 424 3.56 83.51 22.99
CA THR A 424 3.17 83.92 24.35
C THR A 424 4.25 84.75 25.03
N GLU A 425 5.53 84.40 24.87
CA GLU A 425 6.65 85.19 25.42
C GLU A 425 6.75 86.57 24.76
N LEU A 426 6.64 86.64 23.42
CA LEU A 426 6.61 87.91 22.70
C LEU A 426 5.43 88.80 23.12
N ARG A 427 4.24 88.22 23.36
CA ARG A 427 3.09 88.96 23.89
C ARG A 427 3.40 89.59 25.24
N LYS A 428 3.99 88.83 26.19
CA LYS A 428 4.40 89.37 27.49
C LYS A 428 5.41 90.53 27.36
N GLN A 429 6.37 90.41 26.45
CA GLN A 429 7.34 91.47 26.19
C GLN A 429 6.67 92.74 25.63
N ILE A 430 5.71 92.59 24.70
CA ILE A 430 4.92 93.71 24.17
C ILE A 430 4.09 94.36 25.27
N GLU A 431 3.43 93.58 26.12
CA GLU A 431 2.65 94.09 27.26
C GLU A 431 3.53 94.89 28.23
N GLU A 432 4.72 94.38 28.57
CA GLU A 432 5.66 95.09 29.45
C GLU A 432 6.18 96.38 28.80
N LEU A 433 6.56 96.35 27.53
CA LEU A 433 6.96 97.56 26.79
C LEU A 433 5.82 98.58 26.71
N THR A 434 4.58 98.13 26.53
CA THR A 434 3.39 98.99 26.52
C THR A 434 3.18 99.62 27.91
N ARG A 435 3.32 98.85 28.99
CA ARG A 435 3.26 99.36 30.37
C ARG A 435 4.36 100.39 30.64
N GLN A 436 5.57 100.16 30.14
CA GLN A 436 6.68 101.11 30.24
C GLN A 436 6.40 102.40 29.46
N LEU A 437 5.81 102.31 28.26
CA LEU A 437 5.38 103.48 27.48
C LEU A 437 4.31 104.28 28.19
N GLU A 438 3.28 103.64 28.74
CA GLU A 438 2.23 104.31 29.52
C GLU A 438 2.81 105.00 30.77
N ALA A 439 3.74 104.35 31.48
CA ALA A 439 4.41 104.95 32.63
C ALA A 439 5.29 106.16 32.23
N ALA A 440 5.99 106.07 31.10
CA ALA A 440 6.77 107.17 30.53
C ALA A 440 5.87 108.32 30.06
N GLU A 441 4.70 108.04 29.47
CA GLU A 441 3.72 109.07 29.09
C GLU A 441 3.15 109.77 30.32
N LYS A 442 2.80 109.02 31.38
CA LYS A 442 2.36 109.60 32.66
C LYS A 442 3.43 110.51 33.28
N LYS A 443 4.70 110.09 33.29
CA LYS A 443 5.84 110.95 33.69
C LYS A 443 6.03 112.16 32.75
N GLY A 444 5.80 111.95 31.46
CA GLY A 444 5.82 113.00 30.43
C GLY A 444 4.71 114.03 30.60
N ARG A 445 3.50 113.63 31.01
CA ARG A 445 2.39 114.55 31.33
C ARG A 445 2.69 115.40 32.57
N ILE A 446 3.37 114.86 33.58
CA ILE A 446 3.81 115.63 34.76
C ILE A 446 4.92 116.64 34.38
N ASN A 447 5.78 116.32 33.39
CA ASN A 447 6.83 117.20 32.89
C ASN A 447 6.45 118.07 31.67
N ARG A 448 5.19 118.09 31.24
CA ARG A 448 4.69 118.89 30.10
C ARG A 448 4.01 120.18 30.57
N ARG A 449 4.80 121.08 31.15
CA ARG A 449 4.65 122.53 30.92
C ARG A 449 5.80 123.01 30.04
N LYS A 450 5.82 122.58 28.77
CA LYS A 450 6.59 123.17 27.65
C LYS A 450 6.25 122.42 26.36
N PRO A 451 5.85 123.11 25.26
CA PRO A 451 5.67 122.47 23.98
C PRO A 451 7.05 122.24 23.36
N ARG A 452 7.34 121.01 22.93
CA ARG A 452 8.39 120.76 21.94
C ARG A 452 7.73 120.10 20.75
N HIS A 453 7.63 120.85 19.65
CA HIS A 453 7.50 120.27 18.33
C HIS A 453 8.69 119.35 18.11
N VAL A 454 8.45 118.05 18.03
CA VAL A 454 9.42 117.08 17.53
C VAL A 454 8.76 116.41 16.34
N CYS A 455 9.06 116.97 15.16
CA CYS A 455 8.84 116.34 13.89
C CYS A 455 9.62 115.02 13.82
N TRP A 456 8.90 113.92 13.55
CA TRP A 456 9.50 112.62 13.31
C TRP A 456 10.17 112.63 11.94
N PRO A 457 11.45 112.25 11.79
CA PRO A 457 12.03 112.07 10.48
C PRO A 457 11.62 110.69 9.95
N MET A 458 10.73 110.66 8.97
CA MET A 458 10.62 109.50 8.08
C MET A 458 11.96 109.33 7.36
N ARG A 459 12.77 108.36 7.78
CA ARG A 459 13.78 107.80 6.88
C ARG A 459 13.06 106.91 5.90
N ALA A 460 13.02 107.35 4.65
CA ALA A 460 12.77 106.51 3.50
C ALA A 460 13.63 105.23 3.62
N LEU A 461 12.96 104.10 3.80
CA LEU A 461 13.55 102.78 3.58
C LEU A 461 13.89 102.72 2.09
N LYS A 462 15.15 103.04 1.78
CA LYS A 462 15.77 102.71 0.51
C LYS A 462 15.70 101.20 0.35
N PHE A 463 14.93 100.78 -0.64
CA PHE A 463 15.05 99.47 -1.28
C PHE A 463 16.50 99.33 -1.76
N CYS A 464 17.28 98.44 -1.13
CA CYS A 464 18.51 97.93 -1.71
C CYS A 464 18.16 96.61 -2.41
N PRO A 465 18.36 96.48 -3.73
CA PRO A 465 18.30 95.17 -4.38
C PRO A 465 19.58 94.43 -4.03
N ALA A 466 19.49 93.42 -3.17
CA ALA A 466 20.59 92.50 -2.95
C ALA A 466 20.66 91.52 -4.13
N THR A 467 21.63 91.80 -4.99
CA THR A 467 22.36 90.88 -5.88
C THR A 467 22.11 89.39 -5.65
N ASN A 468 21.61 88.75 -6.70
CA ASN A 468 21.76 87.33 -6.96
C ASN A 468 23.24 86.92 -6.86
N THR A 469 23.60 86.18 -5.81
CA THR A 469 24.73 85.25 -5.86
C THR A 469 24.18 83.84 -5.81
N ILE A 470 24.11 83.26 -7.01
CA ILE A 470 23.88 81.86 -7.31
C ILE A 470 24.99 81.05 -6.61
N GLY A 471 24.67 80.51 -5.44
CA GLY A 471 25.40 79.42 -4.81
C GLY A 471 24.65 78.12 -5.09
N ILE A 472 24.87 77.56 -6.28
CA ILE A 472 24.44 76.20 -6.64
C ILE A 472 25.10 75.24 -5.65
N ARG A 473 24.33 74.75 -4.68
CA ARG A 473 24.59 73.45 -4.07
C ARG A 473 23.61 72.48 -4.70
N ASN A 474 24.14 71.70 -5.63
CA ASN A 474 23.50 70.54 -6.20
C ASN A 474 22.99 69.63 -5.08
N VAL A 475 21.67 69.54 -4.94
CA VAL A 475 21.02 68.36 -4.39
C VAL A 475 20.10 67.88 -5.48
N THR A 476 20.64 66.94 -6.25
CA THR A 476 19.92 66.08 -7.18
C THR A 476 18.73 65.48 -6.44
N GLN A 477 17.54 65.99 -6.70
CA GLN A 477 16.29 65.29 -6.38
C GLN A 477 16.30 64.02 -7.24
N MET A 478 16.63 62.89 -6.63
CA MET A 478 16.36 61.59 -7.20
C MET A 478 14.85 61.38 -7.12
N LEU A 479 14.17 61.54 -8.26
CA LEU A 479 12.87 60.95 -8.51
C LEU A 479 13.07 59.43 -8.64
N PRO A 480 12.38 58.59 -7.85
CA PRO A 480 12.23 57.19 -8.21
C PRO A 480 11.20 57.10 -9.34
N GLU A 481 11.68 56.68 -10.51
CA GLU A 481 10.85 56.22 -11.62
C GLU A 481 9.90 55.12 -11.12
N MET A 482 8.60 55.35 -11.27
CA MET A 482 7.63 54.27 -11.25
C MET A 482 7.84 53.40 -12.48
N HIS A 483 8.57 52.29 -12.31
CA HIS A 483 8.48 51.18 -13.24
C HIS A 483 7.20 50.41 -12.93
N ALA A 484 6.32 50.35 -13.93
CA ALA A 484 5.18 49.47 -13.98
C ALA A 484 5.65 48.01 -13.92
N PHE A 485 5.11 47.26 -12.95
CA PHE A 485 4.81 45.82 -13.04
C PHE A 485 3.59 45.51 -12.18
#